data_AF-A0A0Q4XFC7-F1
#
_entry.id   AF-A0A0Q4XFC7-F1
#
_cell.length_a   1.000
_cell.length_b   1.000
_cell.length_c   1.000
_cell.angle_alpha   90.00
_cell.angle_beta   90.00
_cell.angle_gamma   90.00
#
_symmetry.space_group_name_H-M   'P 1'
#
loop_
_entity.id
_entity.type
_entity.pdbx_description
1 polymer ?
#
loop_
_entity_poly.entity_id
_entity_poly.type
_entity_poly.pdbx_seq_one_letter_code
_entity_poly.pdbx_strand_id
1 'polypeptide(L)'
;MMVPTLDDVRAAWMRLPASQRDEIGLLAVDLAFQGYLYGDLVPEKDQVLPDQDARDAAGDRENDRLNEIHRTVTAALPDLFGPDGDHPLWATYSQGAPSNG
;
A
#
# COMPACT_ATOMS: atom_id res chain seq x y z
N MET A 1 -11.58 14.77 15.72
CA MET A 1 -10.91 14.65 14.41
C MET A 1 -11.34 13.30 13.82
N MET A 2 -11.63 13.21 12.52
CA MET A 2 -12.14 11.96 11.89
C MET A 2 -11.05 11.27 11.10
N VAL A 3 -11.18 9.95 10.91
CA VAL A 3 -10.32 9.15 10.03
C VAL A 3 -10.34 9.77 8.62
N PRO A 4 -9.17 9.99 7.97
CA PRO A 4 -9.11 10.53 6.62
C PRO A 4 -9.97 9.75 5.63
N THR A 5 -10.67 10.47 4.76
CA THR A 5 -11.50 9.90 3.70
C THR A 5 -10.69 9.62 2.43
N LEU A 6 -11.28 8.94 1.45
CA LEU A 6 -10.65 8.76 0.13
C LEU A 6 -10.35 10.11 -0.55
N ASP A 7 -11.15 11.14 -0.32
CA ASP A 7 -10.90 12.47 -0.88
C ASP A 7 -9.69 13.14 -0.22
N ASP A 8 -9.49 12.94 1.09
CA ASP A 8 -8.29 13.39 1.80
C ASP A 8 -7.04 12.67 1.28
N VAL A 9 -7.13 11.34 1.07
CA VAL A 9 -6.07 10.54 0.47
C VAL A 9 -5.75 11.03 -0.93
N ARG A 10 -6.77 11.30 -1.77
CA ARG A 10 -6.59 11.83 -3.12
C ARG A 10 -5.94 13.21 -3.09
N ALA A 11 -6.37 14.08 -2.19
CA ALA A 11 -5.79 15.42 -2.05
C ALA A 11 -4.31 15.34 -1.64
N ALA A 12 -3.95 14.45 -0.72
CA ALA A 12 -2.57 14.24 -0.31
C ALA A 12 -1.72 13.65 -1.45
N TRP A 13 -2.23 12.65 -2.15
CA TRP A 13 -1.60 12.08 -3.34
C TRP A 13 -1.29 13.14 -4.39
N MET A 14 -2.25 14.01 -4.71
CA MET A 14 -2.10 15.05 -5.72
C MET A 14 -1.09 16.14 -5.34
N ARG A 15 -0.71 16.26 -4.07
CA ARG A 15 0.35 17.17 -3.60
C ARG A 15 1.76 16.60 -3.77
N LEU A 16 1.90 15.29 -3.98
CA LEU A 16 3.21 14.67 -4.21
C LEU A 16 3.84 15.17 -5.52
N PRO A 17 5.17 15.37 -5.56
CA PRO A 17 5.91 15.54 -6.80
C PRO A 17 5.56 14.45 -7.81
N ALA A 18 5.54 14.79 -9.11
CA ALA A 18 5.24 13.82 -10.17
C ALA A 18 6.16 12.59 -10.09
N SER A 19 7.46 12.79 -9.83
CA SER A 19 8.43 11.71 -9.70
C SER A 19 8.08 10.70 -8.59
N GLN A 20 7.55 11.15 -7.45
CA GLN A 20 7.12 10.25 -6.37
C GLN A 20 5.82 9.53 -6.71
N ARG A 21 4.89 10.21 -7.41
CA ARG A 21 3.68 9.55 -7.92
C ARG A 21 4.00 8.49 -8.95
N ASP A 22 4.98 8.75 -9.82
CA ASP A 22 5.43 7.80 -10.83
C ASP A 22 6.12 6.59 -10.19
N GLU A 23 6.98 6.80 -9.18
CA GLU A 23 7.62 5.73 -8.41
C GLU A 23 6.58 4.82 -7.73
N ILE A 24 5.65 5.40 -6.95
CA ILE A 24 4.60 4.64 -6.28
C ILE A 24 3.68 3.95 -7.31
N GLY A 25 3.36 4.63 -8.40
CA GLY A 25 2.53 4.09 -9.47
C GLY A 25 3.18 2.89 -10.15
N LEU A 26 4.49 2.94 -10.40
CA LEU A 26 5.24 1.82 -10.97
C LEU A 26 5.26 0.63 -10.01
N LEU A 27 5.48 0.85 -8.71
CA LEU A 27 5.42 -0.21 -7.70
C LEU A 27 4.04 -0.87 -7.64
N ALA A 28 2.96 -0.08 -7.74
CA ALA A 28 1.59 -0.60 -7.74
C ALA A 28 1.29 -1.44 -8.99
N VAL A 29 1.78 -1.01 -10.16
CA VAL A 29 1.63 -1.76 -11.41
C VAL A 29 2.42 -3.06 -11.37
N ASP A 30 3.67 -3.05 -10.88
CA ASP A 30 4.47 -4.27 -10.75
C ASP A 30 3.83 -5.23 -9.75
N LEU A 31 3.35 -4.75 -8.59
CA LEU A 31 2.61 -5.55 -7.61
C LEU A 31 1.43 -6.29 -8.28
N ALA A 32 0.56 -5.55 -8.97
CA ALA A 32 -0.60 -6.12 -9.65
C ALA A 32 -0.20 -7.12 -10.75
N PHE A 33 0.91 -6.85 -11.44
CA PHE A 33 1.44 -7.73 -12.47
C PHE A 33 1.99 -9.04 -11.87
N GLN A 34 2.71 -8.97 -10.76
CA GLN A 34 3.20 -10.19 -10.07
C GLN A 34 2.03 -11.03 -9.54
N GLY A 35 0.98 -10.41 -8.97
CA GLY A 35 -0.21 -11.15 -8.53
C GLY A 35 -0.98 -11.81 -9.69
N TYR A 36 -1.02 -11.15 -10.86
CA TYR A 36 -1.57 -11.75 -12.08
C TYR A 36 -0.77 -12.99 -12.53
N LEU A 37 0.56 -12.94 -12.44
CA LEU A 37 1.43 -14.07 -12.75
C LEU A 37 1.33 -15.19 -11.71
N TYR A 38 1.18 -14.85 -10.43
CA TYR A 38 1.04 -15.81 -9.34
C TYR A 38 -0.25 -16.64 -9.50
N GLY A 39 -1.37 -15.98 -9.82
CA GLY A 39 -2.60 -16.66 -10.25
C GLY A 39 -3.35 -17.45 -9.16
N ASP A 40 -3.09 -17.19 -7.88
CA ASP A 40 -3.81 -17.79 -6.73
C ASP A 40 -5.31 -17.41 -6.73
N LEU A 41 -5.64 -16.22 -7.26
CA LEU A 41 -7.03 -15.73 -7.30
C LEU A 41 -7.88 -16.33 -8.44
N VAL A 42 -7.31 -17.22 -9.27
CA VAL A 42 -8.00 -17.83 -10.41
C VAL A 42 -7.86 -19.35 -10.43
N PRO A 43 -8.80 -20.09 -11.06
CA PRO A 43 -8.64 -21.52 -11.26
C PRO A 43 -7.40 -21.86 -12.10
N GLU A 44 -6.81 -23.05 -11.87
CA GLU A 44 -5.59 -23.52 -12.56
C GLU A 44 -5.68 -23.41 -14.09
N LYS A 45 -6.85 -23.72 -14.67
CA LYS A 45 -7.06 -23.62 -16.13
C LYS A 45 -6.94 -22.21 -16.71
N ASP A 46 -7.08 -21.19 -15.86
CA ASP A 46 -7.03 -19.77 -16.23
C ASP A 46 -5.70 -19.12 -15.76
N GLN A 47 -4.79 -19.88 -15.16
CA GLN A 47 -3.46 -19.41 -14.78
C GLN A 47 -2.60 -19.18 -16.02
N VAL A 48 -1.88 -18.07 -16.05
CA VAL A 48 -1.08 -17.66 -17.22
C VAL A 48 0.29 -18.30 -17.29
N LEU A 49 0.90 -18.57 -16.14
CA LEU A 49 2.14 -19.32 -16.06
C LEU A 49 1.79 -20.80 -15.90
N PRO A 50 2.28 -21.70 -16.76
CA PRO A 50 2.00 -23.13 -16.65
C PRO A 50 2.82 -23.81 -15.55
N ASP A 51 3.97 -23.22 -15.19
CA ASP A 51 4.93 -23.77 -14.25
C ASP A 51 4.67 -23.27 -12.82
N GLN A 52 4.64 -24.18 -11.84
CA GLN A 52 4.36 -23.85 -10.45
C GLN A 52 5.49 -23.03 -9.81
N ASP A 53 6.76 -23.38 -10.07
CA ASP A 53 7.90 -22.66 -9.47
C ASP A 53 7.95 -21.20 -9.95
N ALA A 54 7.59 -20.96 -11.22
CA ALA A 54 7.47 -19.62 -11.78
C ALA A 54 6.33 -18.81 -11.15
N ARG A 55 5.20 -19.46 -10.83
CA ARG A 55 4.09 -18.83 -10.10
C ARG A 55 4.50 -18.48 -8.68
N ASP A 56 5.12 -19.41 -7.96
CA ASP A 56 5.57 -19.16 -6.58
C ASP A 56 6.61 -18.03 -6.53
N ALA A 57 7.55 -18.01 -7.48
CA ALA A 57 8.49 -16.91 -7.60
C ALA A 57 7.82 -15.55 -7.93
N ALA A 58 6.66 -15.55 -8.60
CA ALA A 58 5.88 -14.33 -8.78
C ALA A 58 5.17 -13.92 -7.48
N GLY A 59 4.62 -14.87 -6.72
CA GLY A 59 4.04 -14.62 -5.40
C GLY A 59 5.05 -14.04 -4.40
N ASP A 60 6.29 -14.53 -4.40
CA ASP A 60 7.37 -13.96 -3.59
C ASP A 60 7.66 -12.50 -3.97
N ARG A 61 7.72 -12.20 -5.28
CA ARG A 61 7.91 -10.83 -5.76
C ARG A 61 6.72 -9.93 -5.44
N GLU A 62 5.50 -10.45 -5.52
CA GLU A 62 4.29 -9.73 -5.11
C GLU A 62 4.40 -9.32 -3.63
N ASN A 63 4.78 -10.25 -2.75
CA ASN A 63 4.96 -9.98 -1.32
C ASN A 63 6.07 -8.95 -1.06
N ASP A 64 7.20 -9.04 -1.77
CA ASP A 64 8.27 -8.06 -1.68
C ASP A 64 7.79 -6.66 -2.08
N ARG A 65 7.03 -6.56 -3.18
CA ARG A 65 6.46 -5.29 -3.66
C ARG A 65 5.39 -4.74 -2.75
N LEU A 66 4.59 -5.59 -2.10
CA LEU A 66 3.61 -5.17 -1.12
C LEU A 66 4.29 -4.49 0.08
N ASN A 67 5.39 -5.07 0.54
CA ASN A 67 6.20 -4.47 1.61
C ASN A 67 6.85 -3.16 1.18
N GLU A 68 7.37 -3.09 -0.05
CA GLU A 68 8.01 -1.89 -0.57
C GLU A 68 7.03 -0.74 -0.78
N ILE A 69 5.89 -0.99 -1.44
CA ILE A 69 4.88 0.06 -1.66
C ILE A 69 4.35 0.59 -0.34
N HIS A 70 4.16 -0.27 0.68
CA HIS A 70 3.74 0.17 2.00
C HIS A 70 4.77 1.15 2.60
N ARG A 71 6.06 0.77 2.63
CA ARG A 71 7.13 1.67 3.12
C ARG A 71 7.18 2.99 2.35
N THR A 72 7.20 2.92 1.02
CA THR A 72 7.33 4.10 0.15
C THR A 72 6.15 5.06 0.33
N VAL A 73 4.91 4.56 0.36
CA VAL A 73 3.71 5.39 0.54
C VAL A 73 3.68 6.02 1.94
N THR A 74 3.99 5.25 2.99
CA THR A 74 3.99 5.78 4.37
C THR A 74 5.02 6.89 4.55
N ALA A 75 6.21 6.75 3.96
CA ALA A 75 7.26 7.76 4.01
C ALA A 75 6.92 9.02 3.21
N ALA A 76 6.22 8.87 2.07
CA ALA A 76 5.85 9.98 1.20
C ALA A 76 4.68 10.82 1.75
N LEU A 77 3.83 10.25 2.60
CA LEU A 77 2.57 10.87 3.05
C LEU A 77 2.47 10.96 4.59
N PRO A 78 3.39 11.67 5.26
CA PRO A 78 3.41 11.74 6.73
C PRO A 78 2.17 12.39 7.34
N ASP A 79 1.45 13.24 6.61
CA ASP A 79 0.16 13.80 7.06
C ASP A 79 -0.90 12.71 7.27
N LEU A 80 -0.84 11.62 6.49
CA LEU A 80 -1.78 10.51 6.56
C LEU A 80 -1.28 9.42 7.50
N PHE A 81 0.01 9.12 7.50
CA PHE A 81 0.58 7.95 8.18
C PHE A 81 1.39 8.28 9.44
N GLY A 82 1.63 9.56 9.71
CA GLY A 82 2.54 10.02 10.74
C GLY A 82 3.97 10.15 10.22
N PRO A 83 4.82 10.94 10.88
CA PRO A 83 6.25 10.92 10.61
C PRO A 83 6.85 9.57 11.04
N ASP A 84 8.04 9.25 10.53
CA ASP A 84 8.71 7.99 10.84
C ASP A 84 8.85 7.78 12.36
N GLY A 85 8.32 6.66 12.86
CA GLY A 85 8.31 6.33 14.29
C GLY A 85 7.22 6.99 15.15
N ASP A 86 6.28 7.74 14.58
CA ASP A 86 5.16 8.37 15.32
C ASP A 86 3.80 8.16 14.64
N HIS A 87 2.72 8.35 15.39
CA HIS A 87 1.36 8.26 14.88
C HIS A 87 0.88 9.57 14.25
N PRO A 88 0.02 9.52 13.22
CA PRO A 88 -0.57 10.73 12.67
C PRO A 88 -1.51 11.40 13.69
N LEU A 89 -1.65 12.72 13.57
CA LEU A 89 -2.47 13.51 14.50
C LEU A 89 -3.94 13.05 14.58
N TRP A 90 -4.49 12.50 13.51
CA TRP A 90 -5.86 11.99 13.52
C TRP A 90 -6.02 10.73 14.39
N ALA A 91 -4.93 10.00 14.66
CA ALA A 91 -4.92 8.78 15.47
C ALA A 91 -4.69 9.05 16.98
N THR A 92 -4.00 10.13 17.35
CA THR A 92 -3.65 10.43 18.75
C THR A 92 -4.83 10.97 19.58
N TYR A 93 -5.80 11.65 18.98
CA TYR A 93 -7.01 12.11 19.71
C TYR A 93 -8.06 11.02 19.95
N SER A 94 -7.99 9.88 19.25
CA SER A 94 -8.83 8.71 19.52
C SER A 94 -8.47 7.98 20.81
N GLN A 95 -7.27 8.20 21.35
CA GLN A 95 -6.78 7.62 22.61
C GLN A 95 -7.08 8.51 23.84
N GLY A 96 -7.81 9.63 23.64
CA GLY A 96 -7.94 10.71 24.62
C GLY A 96 -9.36 10.97 25.16
N ALA A 97 -10.18 9.94 25.36
CA ALA A 97 -11.29 10.08 26.31
C ALA A 97 -10.75 9.74 27.72
N PRO A 98 -10.61 10.71 28.65
CA PRO A 98 -10.36 10.35 30.03
C PRO A 98 -11.54 9.53 30.52
N SER A 99 -11.26 8.34 31.05
CA SER A 99 -12.19 7.59 31.88
C SER A 99 -12.54 8.45 33.10
N ASN A 100 -13.63 9.21 33.00
CA ASN A 100 -14.28 9.82 34.13
C ASN A 100 -15.29 8.80 34.69
N GLY A 101 -15.02 8.28 35.89
CA GLY A 101 -15.94 7.46 36.66
C GLY A 101 -15.24 6.35 37.43
#